data_AF-A0A7C7LLW3-F1
#
_entry.id   AF-A0A7C7LLW3-F1
#
_cell.length_a   1.000
_cell.length_b   1.000
_cell.length_c   1.000
_cell.angle_alpha   90.00
_cell.angle_beta   90.00
_cell.angle_gamma   90.00
#
_symmetry.space_group_name_H-M   'P 1'
#
loop_
_entity.id
_entity.type
_entity.pdbx_description
1 polymer ?
#
loop_
_entity_poly.entity_id
_entity_poly.type
_entity_poly.pdbx_seq_one_letter_code
_entity_poly.pdbx_strand_id
1 'polypeptide(L)'
;KPYGARLEAGMASTGLRDAIIVASGQIDGYPTVIAAMEYGFIGGSMGIVMGEKITRAIERALTNLLPIVIVSCSGGARMMEGTLSLMQMAKINAALARFDRARLPYISVLTDPTTGGVTASFAMLGDLNIAEPKALIGFAGPRVIEQTIRQKLPEGFQRSEFLQEHGMLDAVVDRRELKRTLSRALRFMGATRTAVDTTSQETTAVEAGLEESADTESDTKPAELSLPDPRKEPDSGTGTPGVTKKP
;
A
#
# COMPACT_ATOMS: atom_id res chain seq x y z
N LYS A 1 -16.16 20.57 17.77
CA LYS A 1 -16.91 19.29 17.89
C LYS A 1 -16.06 18.27 18.64
N PRO A 2 -16.63 17.56 19.62
CA PRO A 2 -16.01 16.39 20.27
C PRO A 2 -15.57 15.35 19.25
N TYR A 3 -14.61 14.50 19.60
CA TYR A 3 -14.02 13.56 18.63
C TYR A 3 -15.04 12.56 18.08
N GLY A 4 -15.85 11.92 18.93
CA GLY A 4 -16.89 10.98 18.50
C GLY A 4 -17.85 11.58 17.48
N ALA A 5 -18.32 12.80 17.71
CA ALA A 5 -19.20 13.51 16.76
C ALA A 5 -18.52 13.84 15.42
N ARG A 6 -17.18 14.02 15.40
CA ARG A 6 -16.43 14.19 14.14
C ARG A 6 -16.33 12.88 13.38
N LEU A 7 -16.16 11.75 14.07
CA LEU A 7 -16.16 10.42 13.46
C LEU A 7 -17.52 10.11 12.85
N GLU A 8 -18.60 10.30 13.60
CA GLU A 8 -19.97 10.09 13.10
C GLU A 8 -20.27 10.96 11.88
N ALA A 9 -19.91 12.25 11.94
CA ALA A 9 -20.09 13.14 10.80
C ALA A 9 -19.27 12.69 9.57
N GLY A 10 -18.01 12.28 9.76
CA GLY A 10 -17.15 11.80 8.68
C GLY A 10 -17.67 10.49 8.07
N MET A 11 -18.14 9.55 8.90
CA MET A 11 -18.76 8.32 8.43
C MET A 11 -20.04 8.59 7.64
N ALA A 12 -20.90 9.49 8.13
CA ALA A 12 -22.14 9.85 7.45
C ALA A 12 -21.90 10.57 6.12
N SER A 13 -20.91 11.47 6.04
CA SER A 13 -20.65 12.24 4.82
C SER A 13 -19.92 11.46 3.73
N THR A 14 -19.07 10.50 4.11
CA THR A 14 -18.24 9.75 3.15
C THR A 14 -18.73 8.33 2.89
N GLY A 15 -19.57 7.78 3.78
CA GLY A 15 -19.92 6.36 3.77
C GLY A 15 -18.77 5.42 4.19
N LEU A 16 -17.61 5.97 4.58
CA LEU A 16 -16.44 5.21 4.97
C LEU A 16 -16.32 5.09 6.48
N ARG A 17 -15.68 4.02 6.96
CA ARG A 17 -15.40 3.84 8.40
C ARG A 17 -14.19 4.64 8.90
N ASP A 18 -13.31 5.07 8.00
CA ASP A 18 -12.17 5.93 8.27
C ASP A 18 -11.72 6.61 6.95
N ALA A 19 -10.75 7.52 7.03
CA ALA A 19 -10.19 8.33 5.96
C ALA A 19 -9.33 7.56 4.93
N ILE A 20 -9.59 6.27 4.73
CA ILE A 20 -8.88 5.46 3.75
C ILE A 20 -9.72 4.30 3.23
N ILE A 21 -9.58 3.99 1.94
CA ILE A 21 -10.10 2.80 1.29
C ILE A 21 -8.91 1.95 0.85
N VAL A 22 -8.99 0.63 1.07
CA VAL A 22 -7.98 -0.32 0.62
C VAL A 22 -8.67 -1.37 -0.23
N ALA A 23 -8.10 -1.67 -1.39
CA ALA A 23 -8.60 -2.68 -2.31
C ALA A 23 -7.44 -3.48 -2.92
N SER A 24 -7.77 -4.69 -3.39
CA SER A 24 -6.89 -5.49 -4.24
C SER A 24 -7.59 -5.66 -5.58
N GLY A 25 -6.85 -5.50 -6.66
CA GLY A 25 -7.40 -5.55 -8.01
C GLY A 25 -6.29 -5.62 -9.05
N GLN A 26 -6.56 -5.10 -10.24
CA GLN A 26 -5.58 -5.07 -11.32
C GLN A 26 -5.49 -3.68 -11.95
N ILE A 27 -4.28 -3.26 -12.27
CA ILE A 27 -4.01 -2.09 -13.12
C ILE A 27 -3.52 -2.65 -14.46
N ASP A 28 -4.35 -2.60 -15.51
CA ASP A 28 -4.04 -3.11 -16.86
C ASP A 28 -3.49 -4.55 -16.91
N GLY A 29 -3.98 -5.40 -16.00
CA GLY A 29 -3.59 -6.80 -15.87
C GLY A 29 -2.49 -7.07 -14.84
N TYR A 30 -1.91 -6.04 -14.19
CA TYR A 30 -0.97 -6.22 -13.08
C TYR A 30 -1.74 -6.31 -11.76
N PRO A 31 -1.77 -7.47 -11.06
CA PRO A 31 -2.35 -7.57 -9.73
C PRO A 31 -1.68 -6.58 -8.78
N THR A 32 -2.46 -5.74 -8.12
CA THR A 32 -1.94 -4.61 -7.33
C THR A 32 -2.83 -4.39 -6.13
N VAL A 33 -2.22 -4.06 -4.98
CA VAL A 33 -2.93 -3.53 -3.82
C VAL A 33 -2.94 -2.01 -3.92
N ILE A 34 -4.10 -1.38 -3.75
CA ILE A 34 -4.24 0.07 -3.73
C ILE A 34 -4.81 0.53 -2.40
N ALA A 35 -4.23 1.60 -1.85
CA ALA A 35 -4.77 2.31 -0.71
C ALA A 35 -4.97 3.77 -1.10
N ALA A 36 -6.19 4.31 -0.97
CA ALA A 36 -6.50 5.68 -1.34
C ALA A 36 -7.13 6.40 -0.15
N MET A 37 -6.55 7.54 0.22
CA MET A 37 -7.02 8.37 1.33
C MET A 37 -8.27 9.18 0.92
N GLU A 38 -9.14 9.44 1.90
CA GLU A 38 -10.36 10.24 1.73
C GLU A 38 -10.28 11.52 2.57
N TYR A 39 -10.07 12.66 1.90
CA TYR A 39 -9.90 13.95 2.56
C TYR A 39 -11.17 14.42 3.29
N GLY A 40 -12.36 14.07 2.78
CA GLY A 40 -13.63 14.43 3.40
C GLY A 40 -13.79 13.86 4.81
N PHE A 41 -13.09 12.78 5.14
CA PHE A 41 -13.09 12.21 6.48
C PHE A 41 -12.04 12.90 7.35
N ILE A 42 -12.46 13.92 8.08
CA ILE A 42 -11.60 14.67 9.04
C ILE A 42 -10.28 15.13 8.38
N GLY A 43 -10.37 15.70 7.18
CA GLY A 43 -9.21 16.24 6.44
C GLY A 43 -8.21 15.17 6.01
N GLY A 44 -8.65 13.93 5.82
CA GLY A 44 -7.76 12.82 5.48
C GLY A 44 -6.76 12.51 6.59
N SER A 45 -7.02 12.93 7.82
CA SER A 45 -6.03 12.86 8.89
C SER A 45 -5.71 11.42 9.27
N MET A 46 -4.42 11.10 9.43
CA MET A 46 -3.98 9.75 9.78
C MET A 46 -4.22 9.45 11.27
N GLY A 47 -5.17 8.56 11.54
CA GLY A 47 -5.41 7.96 12.85
C GLY A 47 -5.00 6.48 12.91
N ILE A 48 -5.29 5.83 14.03
CA ILE A 48 -4.98 4.43 14.37
C ILE A 48 -5.58 3.49 13.33
N VAL A 49 -6.85 3.68 12.96
CA VAL A 49 -7.54 2.80 12.01
C VAL A 49 -6.93 2.93 10.62
N MET A 50 -6.64 4.15 10.16
CA MET A 50 -5.94 4.36 8.90
C MET A 50 -4.56 3.69 8.92
N GLY A 51 -3.78 3.92 9.97
CA GLY A 51 -2.44 3.34 10.08
C GLY A 51 -2.44 1.82 10.09
N GLU A 52 -3.41 1.20 10.76
CA GLU A 52 -3.62 -0.25 10.72
C GLU A 52 -4.03 -0.73 9.32
N LYS A 53 -4.95 -0.04 8.64
CA LYS A 53 -5.40 -0.43 7.29
C LYS A 53 -4.26 -0.36 6.27
N ILE A 54 -3.43 0.69 6.31
CA ILE A 54 -2.24 0.79 5.45
C ILE A 54 -1.25 -0.32 5.78
N THR A 55 -0.96 -0.53 7.06
CA THR A 55 -0.04 -1.59 7.50
C THR A 55 -0.49 -2.96 6.99
N ARG A 56 -1.77 -3.31 7.16
CA ARG A 56 -2.35 -4.56 6.64
C ARG A 56 -2.33 -4.64 5.12
N ALA A 57 -2.50 -3.52 4.42
CA ALA A 57 -2.40 -3.48 2.96
C ALA A 57 -0.99 -3.86 2.50
N ILE A 58 0.04 -3.28 3.14
CA ILE A 58 1.45 -3.58 2.86
C ILE A 58 1.77 -5.04 3.20
N GLU A 59 1.34 -5.53 4.36
CA GLU A 59 1.57 -6.92 4.76
C GLU A 59 0.86 -7.91 3.83
N ARG A 60 -0.37 -7.60 3.40
CA ARG A 60 -1.08 -8.41 2.41
C ARG A 60 -0.39 -8.37 1.05
N ALA A 61 0.09 -7.22 0.61
CA ALA A 61 0.87 -7.10 -0.62
C ALA A 61 2.16 -7.93 -0.52
N LEU A 62 2.85 -7.87 0.62
CA LEU A 62 4.04 -8.67 0.90
C LEU A 62 3.77 -10.17 0.87
N THR A 63 2.72 -10.65 1.54
CA THR A 63 2.35 -12.08 1.55
C THR A 63 2.01 -12.61 0.16
N ASN A 64 1.39 -11.78 -0.68
CA ASN A 64 0.98 -12.18 -2.03
C ASN A 64 1.99 -11.78 -3.12
N LEU A 65 3.15 -11.23 -2.73
CA LEU A 65 4.19 -10.73 -3.63
C LEU A 65 3.64 -9.74 -4.69
N LEU A 66 2.75 -8.85 -4.25
CA LEU A 66 2.10 -7.87 -5.11
C LEU A 66 2.72 -6.48 -4.95
N PRO A 67 2.78 -5.67 -6.02
CA PRO A 67 3.04 -4.26 -5.92
C PRO A 67 1.95 -3.54 -5.11
N ILE A 68 2.32 -2.41 -4.52
CA ILE A 68 1.39 -1.53 -3.79
C ILE A 68 1.44 -0.09 -4.32
N VAL A 69 0.26 0.52 -4.45
CA VAL A 69 0.10 1.93 -4.78
C VAL A 69 -0.64 2.62 -3.64
N ILE A 70 -0.07 3.70 -3.10
CA ILE A 70 -0.72 4.49 -2.04
C ILE A 70 -0.99 5.91 -2.57
N VAL A 71 -2.27 6.27 -2.65
CA VAL A 71 -2.73 7.61 -3.02
C VAL A 71 -2.96 8.42 -1.74
N SER A 72 -2.04 9.35 -1.48
CA SER A 72 -2.02 10.18 -0.28
C SER A 72 -2.79 11.48 -0.48
N CYS A 73 -3.66 11.79 0.47
CA CYS A 73 -4.40 13.04 0.58
C CYS A 73 -4.70 13.30 2.06
N SER A 74 -3.93 14.18 2.71
CA SER A 74 -3.97 14.38 4.15
C SER A 74 -3.55 15.78 4.60
N GLY A 75 -4.29 16.29 5.59
CA GLY A 75 -3.86 17.42 6.42
C GLY A 75 -2.85 17.07 7.52
N GLY A 76 -2.44 15.80 7.64
CA GLY A 76 -1.46 15.33 8.64
C GLY A 76 -2.01 14.29 9.62
N ALA A 77 -1.42 14.22 10.81
CA ALA A 77 -1.82 13.27 11.85
C ALA A 77 -3.14 13.66 12.52
N ARG A 78 -3.95 12.68 12.93
CA ARG A 78 -5.22 12.90 13.62
C ARG A 78 -4.99 13.26 15.08
N MET A 79 -4.79 14.55 15.34
CA MET A 79 -4.43 15.06 16.67
C MET A 79 -5.38 14.61 17.81
N MET A 80 -6.64 14.26 17.51
CA MET A 80 -7.61 13.78 18.50
C MET A 80 -7.21 12.45 19.14
N GLU A 81 -6.36 11.67 18.47
CA GLU A 81 -5.82 10.41 19.00
C GLU A 81 -4.37 10.57 19.51
N GLY A 82 -3.83 11.79 19.48
CA GLY A 82 -2.54 12.15 20.07
C GLY A 82 -1.37 11.30 19.59
N THR A 83 -0.56 10.83 20.53
CA THR A 83 0.65 10.03 20.27
C THR A 83 0.36 8.76 19.49
N LEU A 84 -0.84 8.18 19.60
CA LEU A 84 -1.19 6.97 18.86
C LEU A 84 -1.26 7.22 17.34
N SER A 85 -1.69 8.42 16.92
CA SER A 85 -1.61 8.83 15.52
C SER A 85 -0.17 9.01 15.06
N LEU A 86 0.69 9.59 15.91
CA LEU A 86 2.12 9.75 15.60
C LEU A 86 2.79 8.39 15.39
N MET A 87 2.51 7.41 16.25
CA MET A 87 3.10 6.07 16.17
C MET A 87 2.69 5.30 14.91
N GLN A 88 1.62 5.70 14.22
CA GLN A 88 1.28 5.09 12.93
C GLN A 88 2.37 5.33 11.87
N MET A 89 3.10 6.46 11.94
CA MET A 89 4.24 6.71 11.05
C MET A 89 5.29 5.61 11.19
N ALA A 90 5.71 5.33 12.43
CA ALA A 90 6.72 4.30 12.71
C ALA A 90 6.23 2.91 12.28
N LYS A 91 4.96 2.60 12.55
CA LYS A 91 4.35 1.31 12.20
C LYS A 91 4.33 1.07 10.69
N ILE A 92 3.85 2.03 9.91
CA ILE A 92 3.78 1.90 8.46
C ILE A 92 5.19 1.82 7.87
N ASN A 93 6.12 2.66 8.33
CA ASN A 93 7.50 2.64 7.87
C ASN A 93 8.19 1.29 8.16
N ALA A 94 7.92 0.67 9.31
CA ALA A 94 8.44 -0.65 9.63
C ALA A 94 7.91 -1.74 8.68
N ALA A 95 6.63 -1.65 8.28
CA ALA A 95 6.05 -2.54 7.27
C ALA A 95 6.65 -2.28 5.88
N LEU A 96 6.80 -1.02 5.46
CA LEU A 96 7.45 -0.66 4.21
C LEU A 96 8.92 -1.10 4.17
N ALA A 97 9.66 -1.02 5.28
CA ALA A 97 11.03 -1.50 5.33
C ALA A 97 11.12 -3.03 5.10
N ARG A 98 10.12 -3.80 5.53
CA ARG A 98 10.02 -5.24 5.18
C ARG A 98 9.67 -5.44 3.71
N PHE A 99 8.81 -4.58 3.18
CA PHE A 99 8.38 -4.59 1.77
C PHE A 99 9.54 -4.29 0.81
N ASP A 100 10.35 -3.27 1.12
CA ASP A 100 11.57 -2.91 0.39
C ASP A 100 12.60 -4.06 0.38
N ARG A 101 12.81 -4.73 1.52
CA ARG A 101 13.68 -5.92 1.58
C ARG A 101 13.21 -7.08 0.69
N ALA A 102 11.91 -7.17 0.43
CA ALA A 102 11.35 -8.15 -0.50
C ALA A 102 11.42 -7.70 -1.97
N ARG A 103 11.95 -6.49 -2.24
CA ARG A 103 12.12 -5.92 -3.59
C ARG A 103 10.81 -5.84 -4.38
N LEU A 104 9.71 -5.53 -3.68
CA LEU A 104 8.40 -5.36 -4.31
C LEU A 104 8.14 -3.88 -4.64
N PRO A 105 7.50 -3.56 -5.78
CA PRO A 105 7.27 -2.17 -6.18
C PRO A 105 6.30 -1.42 -5.25
N TYR A 106 6.74 -0.30 -4.70
CA TYR A 106 5.90 0.67 -4.01
C TYR A 106 5.86 2.01 -4.75
N ILE A 107 4.68 2.39 -5.24
CA ILE A 107 4.45 3.69 -5.87
C ILE A 107 3.63 4.59 -4.93
N SER A 108 4.17 5.75 -4.58
CA SER A 108 3.47 6.78 -3.82
C SER A 108 2.90 7.83 -4.78
N VAL A 109 1.59 8.09 -4.66
CA VAL A 109 0.90 9.13 -5.42
C VAL A 109 0.44 10.22 -4.46
N LEU A 110 1.02 11.41 -4.56
CA LEU A 110 0.73 12.55 -3.70
C LEU A 110 -0.28 13.48 -4.38
N THR A 111 -1.41 13.69 -3.70
CA THR A 111 -2.49 14.56 -4.19
C THR A 111 -2.66 15.77 -3.27
N ASP A 112 -3.45 16.75 -3.71
CA ASP A 112 -3.67 17.98 -2.97
C ASP A 112 -4.72 17.80 -1.85
N PRO A 113 -4.38 18.09 -0.57
CA PRO A 113 -3.04 18.32 -0.01
C PRO A 113 -2.42 17.03 0.54
N THR A 114 -1.09 16.94 0.58
CA THR A 114 -0.37 15.88 1.32
C THR A 114 0.62 16.53 2.28
N THR A 115 0.24 16.61 3.56
CA THR A 115 1.01 17.37 4.56
C THR A 115 1.29 16.62 5.86
N GLY A 116 2.19 17.18 6.67
CA GLY A 116 2.42 16.73 8.05
C GLY A 116 3.08 15.36 8.15
N GLY A 117 2.62 14.58 9.14
CA GLY A 117 3.16 13.25 9.42
C GLY A 117 3.02 12.26 8.27
N VAL A 118 2.02 12.45 7.38
CA VAL A 118 1.87 11.58 6.19
C VAL A 118 3.01 11.82 5.20
N THR A 119 3.30 13.08 4.87
CA THR A 119 4.45 13.46 4.01
C THR A 119 5.78 13.04 4.63
N ALA A 120 5.94 13.20 5.94
CA ALA A 120 7.15 12.80 6.66
C ALA A 120 7.23 11.29 6.99
N SER A 121 6.37 10.46 6.38
CA SER A 121 6.39 9.01 6.52
C SER A 121 6.20 8.34 5.15
N PHE A 122 5.25 7.43 5.02
CA PHE A 122 5.09 6.57 3.86
C PHE A 122 4.90 7.32 2.54
N ALA A 123 4.33 8.53 2.55
CA ALA A 123 4.03 9.24 1.31
C ALA A 123 5.28 9.70 0.54
N MET A 124 6.46 9.78 1.16
CA MET A 124 7.73 10.13 0.48
C MET A 124 8.73 8.96 0.48
N LEU A 125 8.29 7.74 0.79
CA LEU A 125 9.11 6.53 0.80
C LEU A 125 8.80 5.60 -0.37
N GLY A 126 8.14 6.11 -1.43
CA GLY A 126 7.92 5.35 -2.65
C GLY A 126 9.24 5.07 -3.36
N ASP A 127 9.33 3.92 -4.03
CA ASP A 127 10.34 3.71 -5.07
C ASP A 127 10.13 4.68 -6.23
N LEU A 128 8.88 5.12 -6.42
CA LEU A 128 8.47 6.16 -7.33
C LEU A 128 7.47 7.09 -6.62
N ASN A 129 7.82 8.36 -6.47
CA ASN A 129 6.99 9.41 -5.93
C ASN A 129 6.42 10.26 -7.07
N ILE A 130 5.11 10.12 -7.32
CA ILE A 130 4.37 10.85 -8.35
C ILE A 130 3.46 11.86 -7.65
N ALA A 131 3.33 13.07 -8.18
CA ALA A 131 2.32 14.02 -7.73
C ALA A 131 1.36 14.43 -8.85
N GLU A 132 0.16 14.88 -8.47
CA GLU A 132 -0.73 15.59 -9.39
C GLU A 132 -0.31 17.07 -9.55
N PRO A 133 -0.63 17.72 -10.69
CA PRO A 133 -0.26 19.10 -10.92
C PRO A 133 -0.77 20.05 -9.84
N LYS A 134 0.08 21.00 -9.44
CA LYS A 134 -0.17 22.03 -8.42
C LYS A 134 -0.53 21.49 -7.02
N ALA A 135 -0.31 20.21 -6.74
CA ALA A 135 -0.62 19.64 -5.42
C ALA A 135 0.21 20.29 -4.31
N LEU A 136 -0.39 20.65 -3.18
CA LEU A 136 0.32 21.16 -2.02
C LEU A 136 0.92 20.00 -1.22
N ILE A 137 2.24 19.90 -1.19
CA ILE A 137 2.98 18.83 -0.53
C ILE A 137 4.03 19.42 0.40
N GLY A 138 4.01 19.02 1.67
CA GLY A 138 5.08 19.43 2.58
C GLY A 138 4.83 19.10 4.05
N PHE A 139 5.91 19.06 4.83
CA PHE A 139 5.81 18.71 6.25
C PHE A 139 5.00 19.74 7.07
N ALA A 140 5.35 21.02 6.99
CA ALA A 140 4.63 22.10 7.65
C ALA A 140 3.78 22.87 6.64
N GLY A 141 2.59 23.33 7.05
CA GLY A 141 1.76 24.18 6.19
C GLY A 141 2.41 25.54 5.94
N PRO A 142 2.17 26.17 4.78
CA PRO A 142 2.84 27.41 4.36
C PRO A 142 2.66 28.55 5.38
N ARG A 143 1.45 28.66 5.95
CA ARG A 143 1.14 29.64 7.01
C ARG A 143 2.05 29.53 8.23
N VAL A 144 2.35 28.30 8.67
CA VAL A 144 3.21 28.07 9.86
C VAL A 144 4.65 28.46 9.54
N ILE A 145 5.10 28.16 8.32
CA ILE A 145 6.45 28.50 7.87
C ILE A 145 6.62 30.02 7.81
N GLU A 146 5.72 30.74 7.13
CA GLU A 146 5.75 32.20 7.02
C GLU A 146 5.77 32.89 8.38
N GLN A 147 4.95 32.41 9.33
CA GLN A 147 4.93 32.96 10.70
C GLN A 147 6.25 32.74 11.44
N THR A 148 6.94 31.64 11.16
CA THR A 148 8.21 31.28 11.80
C THR A 148 9.36 32.10 11.24
N ILE A 149 9.48 32.19 9.90
CA ILE A 149 10.59 32.90 9.24
C ILE A 149 10.32 34.41 9.08
N ARG A 150 9.08 34.85 9.30
CA ARG A 150 8.58 36.24 9.13
C ARG A 150 8.85 36.81 7.73
N GLN A 151 8.77 35.96 6.72
CA GLN A 151 8.95 36.29 5.30
C GLN A 151 7.85 35.63 4.47
N LYS A 152 7.57 36.21 3.30
CA LYS A 152 6.66 35.60 2.33
C LYS A 152 7.35 34.43 1.65
N LEU A 153 6.62 33.35 1.42
CA LEU A 153 7.14 32.22 0.66
C LEU A 153 7.23 32.55 -0.84
N PRO A 154 8.20 31.97 -1.55
CA PRO A 154 8.25 32.07 -3.01
C PRO A 154 6.94 31.60 -3.67
N GLU A 155 6.67 32.12 -4.86
CA GLU A 155 5.57 31.62 -5.67
C GLU A 155 5.79 30.13 -6.00
N GLY A 156 4.73 29.34 -5.93
CA GLY A 156 4.81 27.90 -6.17
C GLY A 156 5.46 27.09 -5.06
N PHE A 157 5.87 27.70 -3.94
CA PHE A 157 6.43 26.96 -2.80
C PHE A 157 5.50 25.82 -2.36
N GLN A 158 6.08 24.64 -2.12
CA GLN A 158 5.38 23.39 -1.79
C GLN A 158 4.43 22.85 -2.87
N ARG A 159 4.42 23.40 -4.08
CA ARG A 159 3.68 22.82 -5.21
C ARG A 159 4.45 21.66 -5.82
N SER A 160 3.75 20.72 -6.42
CA SER A 160 4.34 19.54 -7.08
C SER A 160 5.46 19.91 -8.05
N GLU A 161 5.33 20.98 -8.82
CA GLU A 161 6.36 21.44 -9.76
C GLU A 161 7.63 21.91 -9.01
N PHE A 162 7.45 22.69 -7.94
CA PHE A 162 8.54 23.12 -7.08
C PHE A 162 9.24 21.92 -6.44
N LEU A 163 8.49 20.94 -5.93
CA LEU A 163 9.08 19.73 -5.32
C LEU A 163 9.85 18.89 -6.35
N GLN A 164 9.36 18.80 -7.59
CA GLN A 164 10.04 18.09 -8.66
C GLN A 164 11.37 18.77 -9.02
N GLU A 165 11.40 20.09 -9.14
CA GLU A 165 12.63 20.86 -9.38
C GLU A 165 13.68 20.68 -8.27
N HIS A 166 13.24 20.40 -7.04
CA HIS A 166 14.12 20.15 -5.89
C HIS A 166 14.41 18.66 -5.66
N GLY A 167 14.03 17.78 -6.59
CA GLY A 167 14.34 16.34 -6.54
C GLY A 167 13.57 15.55 -5.47
N MET A 168 12.45 16.07 -4.97
CA MET A 168 11.59 15.36 -4.02
C MET A 168 10.53 14.48 -4.70
N LEU A 169 10.25 14.74 -5.98
CA LEU A 169 9.28 14.00 -6.79
C LEU A 169 9.94 13.55 -8.10
N ASP A 170 9.61 12.34 -8.53
CA ASP A 170 10.10 11.78 -9.79
C ASP A 170 9.30 12.32 -10.98
N ALA A 171 7.99 12.49 -10.80
CA ALA A 171 7.10 12.95 -11.86
C ALA A 171 5.89 13.75 -11.35
N VAL A 172 5.48 14.74 -12.14
CA VAL A 172 4.18 15.39 -12.02
C VAL A 172 3.28 14.93 -13.17
N VAL A 173 2.15 14.30 -12.85
CA VAL A 173 1.30 13.57 -13.82
C VAL A 173 -0.15 14.00 -13.67
N ASP A 174 -0.75 14.47 -14.76
CA ASP A 174 -2.19 14.75 -14.81
C ASP A 174 -3.01 13.49 -14.54
N ARG A 175 -4.08 13.62 -13.75
CA ARG A 175 -4.95 12.52 -13.33
C ARG A 175 -5.46 11.66 -14.50
N ARG A 176 -5.68 12.26 -15.67
CA ARG A 176 -6.14 11.55 -16.88
C ARG A 176 -5.13 10.53 -17.39
N GLU A 177 -3.83 10.80 -17.21
CA GLU A 177 -2.74 9.93 -17.63
C GLU A 177 -2.24 9.01 -16.49
N LEU A 178 -2.69 9.25 -15.25
CA LEU A 178 -2.15 8.57 -14.07
C LEU A 178 -2.22 7.04 -14.17
N LYS A 179 -3.38 6.48 -14.58
CA LYS A 179 -3.53 5.03 -14.74
C LYS A 179 -2.50 4.46 -15.72
N ARG A 180 -2.32 5.12 -16.86
CA ARG A 180 -1.35 4.71 -17.89
C ARG A 180 0.08 4.79 -17.38
N THR A 181 0.41 5.84 -16.63
CA THR A 181 1.74 6.01 -16.03
C THR A 181 2.02 4.94 -14.97
N LEU A 182 1.06 4.66 -14.09
CA LEU A 182 1.18 3.58 -13.09
C LEU A 182 1.41 2.23 -13.77
N SER A 183 0.63 1.91 -14.79
CA SER A 183 0.79 0.68 -15.59
C SER A 183 2.18 0.54 -16.21
N ARG A 184 2.72 1.63 -16.77
CA ARG A 184 4.09 1.68 -17.32
C ARG A 184 5.15 1.50 -16.24
N ALA A 185 4.99 2.16 -15.09
CA ALA A 185 5.91 2.05 -13.97
C ALA A 185 5.94 0.63 -13.41
N LEU A 186 4.77 0.03 -13.18
CA LEU A 186 4.66 -1.36 -12.72
C LEU A 186 5.36 -2.33 -13.69
N ARG A 187 5.15 -2.16 -15.00
CA ARG A 187 5.86 -2.95 -16.01
C ARG A 187 7.38 -2.77 -15.93
N PHE A 188 7.84 -1.52 -15.80
CA PHE A 188 9.27 -1.21 -15.72
C PHE A 188 9.92 -1.81 -14.48
N MET A 189 9.20 -1.81 -13.35
CA MET A 189 9.64 -2.37 -12.07
C MET A 189 9.47 -3.90 -11.98
N GLY A 190 9.10 -4.57 -13.07
CA GLY A 190 9.04 -6.04 -13.13
C GLY A 190 7.77 -6.67 -12.55
N ALA A 191 6.67 -5.92 -12.40
CA ALA A 191 5.40 -6.50 -11.98
C ALA A 191 4.92 -7.55 -13.01
N THR A 192 4.44 -8.69 -12.51
CA THR A 192 3.92 -9.78 -13.36
C THR A 192 2.44 -9.56 -13.66
N ARG A 193 2.02 -9.78 -14.91
CA ARG A 193 0.60 -9.73 -15.30
C ARG A 193 -0.09 -11.04 -14.94
N THR A 194 -1.36 -11.00 -14.58
CA THR A 194 -2.19 -12.20 -14.58
C THR A 194 -2.25 -12.74 -16.00
N ALA A 195 -2.09 -14.04 -16.17
CA ALA A 195 -2.36 -14.68 -17.45
C ALA A 195 -3.81 -14.37 -17.84
N VAL A 196 -4.02 -13.85 -19.04
CA VAL A 196 -5.36 -13.80 -19.63
C VAL A 196 -5.61 -15.21 -20.15
N ASP A 197 -6.59 -15.91 -19.58
CA ASP A 197 -7.08 -17.15 -20.18
C ASP A 197 -7.69 -16.82 -21.55
N THR A 198 -6.88 -16.88 -22.59
CA THR A 198 -7.32 -16.90 -24.00
C THR A 198 -7.83 -18.28 -24.39
N THR A 199 -8.67 -18.89 -23.55
CA THR A 199 -9.29 -20.20 -23.81
C THR A 199 -10.80 -20.06 -23.83
N SER A 200 -11.32 -19.23 -24.74
CA SER A 200 -12.77 -19.20 -25.00
C SER A 200 -13.14 -18.66 -26.38
N GLN A 201 -12.37 -18.94 -27.43
CA GLN A 201 -12.82 -18.82 -28.83
C GLN A 201 -12.01 -19.74 -29.77
N GLU A 202 -12.07 -21.06 -29.59
CA GLU A 202 -11.72 -22.04 -30.65
C GLU A 202 -12.19 -23.45 -30.28
N THR A 203 -13.49 -23.64 -30.06
CA THR A 203 -14.09 -25.00 -30.04
C THR A 203 -15.56 -24.94 -30.41
N THR A 204 -15.87 -24.72 -31.69
CA THR A 204 -17.13 -25.13 -32.30
C THR A 204 -16.81 -25.58 -33.72
N ALA A 205 -17.17 -26.83 -34.07
CA ALA A 205 -16.70 -27.65 -35.20
C ALA A 205 -15.33 -28.25 -34.89
N VAL A 206 -15.22 -29.47 -34.35
CA VAL A 206 -15.48 -30.79 -34.96
C VAL A 206 -15.62 -31.73 -33.73
N GLU A 207 -16.68 -32.50 -33.48
CA GLU A 207 -17.07 -33.74 -34.15
C GLU A 207 -18.35 -34.21 -33.40
N ALA A 208 -19.47 -34.38 -34.10
CA ALA A 208 -20.63 -35.09 -33.58
C ALA A 208 -20.82 -36.35 -34.41
N GLY A 209 -20.51 -37.49 -33.81
CA GLY A 209 -20.81 -38.81 -34.36
C GLY A 209 -19.71 -39.82 -34.09
N LEU A 210 -19.91 -40.68 -33.09
CA LEU A 210 -20.06 -42.14 -33.24
C LEU A 210 -19.88 -42.87 -31.89
N GLU A 211 -21.00 -43.42 -31.44
CA GLU A 211 -21.24 -44.75 -30.85
C GLU A 211 -20.47 -45.31 -29.64
N GLU A 212 -21.29 -45.92 -28.77
CA GLU A 212 -20.99 -46.75 -27.61
C GLU A 212 -20.07 -47.95 -27.90
N SER A 213 -19.21 -48.29 -26.93
CA SER A 213 -19.09 -49.68 -26.45
C SER A 213 -18.34 -49.74 -25.11
N ALA A 214 -18.63 -50.81 -24.37
CA ALA A 214 -18.53 -50.97 -22.93
C ALA A 214 -17.16 -51.43 -22.38
N ASP A 215 -17.06 -51.30 -21.06
CA ASP A 215 -16.32 -52.10 -20.07
C ASP A 215 -14.79 -52.27 -20.18
N THR A 216 -14.07 -51.74 -19.19
CA THR A 216 -13.38 -52.59 -18.18
C THR A 216 -12.78 -51.77 -17.03
N GLU A 217 -12.96 -52.30 -15.82
CA GLU A 217 -12.38 -51.84 -14.56
C GLU A 217 -10.84 -51.84 -14.59
N SER A 218 -10.20 -50.84 -13.97
CA SER A 218 -8.98 -51.10 -13.21
C SER A 218 -8.83 -50.16 -12.03
N ASP A 219 -8.51 -50.81 -10.93
CA ASP A 219 -8.45 -50.42 -9.53
C ASP A 219 -7.18 -49.62 -9.25
N THR A 220 -7.28 -48.35 -8.83
CA THR A 220 -6.16 -47.64 -8.18
C THR A 220 -6.65 -46.70 -7.08
N LYS A 221 -6.42 -47.10 -5.83
CA LYS A 221 -6.52 -46.25 -4.63
C LYS A 221 -5.57 -45.05 -4.73
N PRO A 222 -5.99 -43.82 -4.36
CA PRO A 222 -5.06 -42.74 -4.09
C PRO A 222 -4.35 -42.95 -2.75
N ALA A 223 -3.02 -42.87 -2.73
CA ALA A 223 -2.23 -42.84 -1.52
C ALA A 223 -2.39 -41.48 -0.81
N GLU A 224 -2.80 -41.52 0.47
CA GLU A 224 -2.77 -40.38 1.38
C GLU A 224 -1.32 -39.92 1.60
N LEU A 225 -1.02 -38.67 1.23
CA LEU A 225 0.22 -38.00 1.62
C LEU A 225 -0.03 -37.28 2.96
N SER A 226 0.42 -37.89 4.06
CA SER A 226 0.35 -37.29 5.40
C SER A 226 1.33 -36.12 5.53
N LEU A 227 0.82 -34.92 5.80
CA LEU A 227 1.64 -33.76 6.18
C LEU A 227 2.02 -33.84 7.68
N PRO A 228 3.26 -33.50 8.08
CA PRO A 228 3.67 -33.53 9.48
C PRO A 228 3.02 -32.41 10.31
N ASP A 229 2.62 -32.76 11.54
CA ASP A 229 1.94 -31.91 12.53
C ASP A 229 2.85 -30.75 13.03
N PRO A 230 2.43 -29.48 12.92
CA PRO A 230 3.23 -28.32 13.31
C PRO A 230 3.37 -28.10 14.83
N ARG A 231 2.99 -29.06 15.69
CA ARG A 231 3.03 -28.93 17.16
C ARG A 231 4.11 -29.75 17.87
N LYS A 232 5.14 -30.24 17.18
CA LYS A 232 6.33 -30.81 17.83
C LYS A 232 7.43 -29.75 17.99
N GLU A 233 7.63 -29.28 19.23
CA GLU A 233 8.81 -28.51 19.61
C GLU A 233 10.08 -29.38 19.51
N PRO A 234 11.23 -28.82 19.08
CA PRO A 234 12.49 -29.54 19.08
C PRO A 234 13.09 -29.64 20.49
N ASP A 235 13.56 -30.84 20.79
CA ASP A 235 14.16 -31.32 22.04
C ASP A 235 15.28 -30.41 22.59
N SER A 236 15.19 -30.07 23.87
CA SER A 236 16.12 -29.19 24.59
C SER A 236 17.38 -29.95 25.03
N GLY A 237 18.43 -29.91 24.20
CA GLY A 237 19.76 -30.42 24.53
C GLY A 237 20.52 -29.48 25.45
N THR A 238 20.73 -29.91 26.69
CA THR A 238 21.56 -29.29 27.72
C THR A 238 23.05 -29.22 27.32
N GLY A 239 23.68 -28.05 27.49
CA GLY A 239 25.12 -27.89 27.31
C GLY A 239 25.65 -26.57 27.86
N THR A 240 25.92 -26.51 29.16
CA THR A 240 26.59 -25.39 29.84
C THR A 240 28.11 -25.43 29.59
N PRO A 241 28.78 -24.31 29.27
CA PRO A 241 30.21 -24.17 29.52
C PRO A 241 30.48 -23.24 30.71
N GLY A 242 31.38 -23.68 31.59
CA GLY A 242 31.64 -23.10 32.90
C GLY A 242 32.33 -21.75 32.90
N VAL A 243 32.09 -21.04 34.00
CA VAL A 243 32.75 -19.81 34.42
C VAL A 243 34.06 -20.17 35.13
N THR A 244 35.20 -19.71 34.63
CA THR A 244 36.47 -19.69 35.37
C THR A 244 36.84 -18.25 35.72
N LYS A 245 37.00 -18.02 37.03
CA LYS A 245 37.55 -16.80 37.64
C LYS A 245 39.09 -16.88 37.69
N LYS A 246 39.74 -15.83 37.16
CA LYS A 246 40.92 -15.09 37.70
C LYS A 246 42.25 -15.83 37.94
N PRO A 247 43.41 -15.15 38.04
CA PRO A 247 43.71 -13.89 38.75
C PRO A 247 43.39 -12.58 38.03
#